data_AF-A0A2V9SL23-F1
#
_entry.id   AF-A0A2V9SL23-F1
#
_cell.length_a   1.000
_cell.length_b   1.000
_cell.length_c   1.000
_cell.angle_alpha   90.00
_cell.angle_beta   90.00
_cell.angle_gamma   90.00
#
_symmetry.space_group_name_H-M   'P 1'
#
loop_
_entity.id
_entity.type
_entity.pdbx_description
1 polymer ?
#
loop_
_entity_poly.entity_id
_entity_poly.type
_entity_poly.pdbx_seq_one_letter_code
_entity_poly.pdbx_strand_id
1 'polypeptide(L)'
;MLRDFLHWICDSSVSVWHIVKEAAKSISVAKVSPHDLRRTCARLCHASGGELEQIQFLLGHVSVQTTERYLGCKQRIRSAVNDRIGIEPNP
;
A
#
# COMPACT_ATOMS: atom_id res chain seq x y z
N MET A 1 -12.15 -3.39 -19.76
CA MET A 1 -12.12 -3.97 -18.40
C MET A 1 -10.74 -3.96 -17.71
N LEU A 2 -9.61 -3.81 -18.41
CA LEU A 2 -8.28 -3.59 -17.77
C LEU A 2 -7.73 -2.16 -17.91
N ARG A 3 -8.40 -1.30 -18.70
CA ARG A 3 -7.99 0.10 -18.91
C ARG A 3 -8.62 1.08 -17.93
N ASP A 4 -9.74 0.71 -17.30
CA ASP A 4 -10.46 1.57 -16.35
C ASP A 4 -9.81 1.60 -14.96
N PHE A 5 -9.07 0.54 -14.61
CA PHE A 5 -8.40 0.44 -13.30
C PHE A 5 -7.11 1.28 -13.23
N LEU A 6 -6.37 1.44 -14.33
CA LEU A 6 -5.22 2.35 -14.39
C LEU A 6 -5.65 3.83 -14.22
N HIS A 7 -6.84 4.18 -14.69
CA HIS A 7 -7.34 5.56 -14.64
C HIS A 7 -7.76 5.98 -13.22
N TRP A 8 -8.13 5.03 -12.35
CA TRP A 8 -8.44 5.31 -10.94
C TRP A 8 -7.20 5.69 -10.10
N ILE A 9 -6.00 5.43 -10.61
CA ILE A 9 -4.75 5.52 -9.86
C ILE A 9 -4.03 6.87 -10.09
N CYS A 10 -4.16 7.43 -11.29
CA CYS A 10 -3.45 8.65 -11.67
C CYS A 10 -4.31 9.91 -11.56
N ASP A 11 -5.64 9.77 -11.66
CA ASP A 11 -6.56 10.91 -11.61
C ASP A 11 -7.44 10.75 -10.37
N SER A 12 -7.08 11.45 -9.28
CA SER A 12 -8.00 11.65 -8.17
C SER A 12 -9.16 12.48 -8.70
N SER A 13 -10.17 11.81 -9.23
CA SER A 13 -11.37 12.46 -9.76
C SER A 13 -11.89 13.43 -8.71
N VAL A 14 -12.26 14.63 -9.15
CA VAL A 14 -12.69 15.73 -8.27
C VAL A 14 -13.78 15.26 -7.28
N SER A 15 -14.62 14.31 -7.71
CA SER A 15 -15.62 13.64 -6.87
C SER A 15 -15.03 12.88 -5.69
N VAL A 16 -14.00 12.04 -5.90
CA VAL A 16 -13.34 11.29 -4.81
C VAL A 16 -12.65 12.27 -3.85
N TRP A 17 -12.04 13.33 -4.38
CA TRP A 17 -11.44 14.37 -3.54
C TRP A 17 -12.46 15.06 -2.64
N HIS A 18 -13.64 15.42 -3.17
CA HIS A 18 -14.72 16.00 -2.37
C HIS A 18 -15.22 15.05 -1.28
N ILE A 19 -15.44 13.76 -1.60
CA ILE A 19 -15.87 12.76 -0.61
C ILE A 19 -14.85 12.63 0.52
N VAL A 20 -13.56 12.50 0.17
CA VAL A 20 -12.48 12.39 1.16
C VAL A 20 -12.38 13.64 2.04
N LYS A 21 -12.57 14.82 1.45
CA LYS A 21 -12.52 16.09 2.19
C LYS A 21 -13.70 16.24 3.15
N GLU A 22 -14.91 15.90 2.73
CA GLU A 22 -16.09 15.93 3.59
C GLU A 22 -15.99 14.91 4.72
N ALA A 23 -15.54 13.69 4.42
CA ALA A 23 -15.28 12.67 5.43
C ALA A 23 -14.18 13.09 6.42
N ALA A 24 -13.07 13.69 5.96
CA ALA A 24 -12.02 14.19 6.85
C ALA A 24 -12.52 15.31 7.79
N LYS A 25 -13.40 16.19 7.27
CA LYS A 25 -14.03 17.26 8.06
C LYS A 25 -14.95 16.71 9.14
N SER A 26 -15.73 15.66 8.87
CA SER A 26 -16.67 15.10 9.84
C SER A 26 -15.98 14.47 11.05
N ILE A 27 -14.77 13.95 10.88
CA ILE A 27 -13.96 13.36 11.95
C ILE A 27 -12.86 14.30 12.48
N SER A 28 -12.87 15.58 12.08
CA SER A 28 -11.89 16.60 12.49
C SER A 28 -10.42 16.20 12.26
N VAL A 29 -10.14 15.47 11.19
CA VAL A 29 -8.77 15.08 10.81
C VAL A 29 -8.16 16.15 9.90
N ALA A 30 -6.85 16.34 10.01
CA ALA A 30 -6.07 17.24 9.15
C ALA A 30 -6.31 16.95 7.65
N LYS A 31 -5.91 17.87 6.77
CA LYS A 31 -6.08 17.71 5.31
C LYS A 31 -5.53 16.37 4.82
N VAL A 32 -6.43 15.42 4.54
CA VAL A 32 -6.15 14.12 3.93
C VAL A 32 -6.46 14.20 2.45
N SER A 33 -5.54 13.75 1.61
CA SER A 33 -5.79 13.56 0.18
C SER A 33 -6.15 12.10 -0.12
N PRO A 34 -6.85 11.81 -1.23
CA PRO A 34 -7.09 10.43 -1.68
C PRO A 34 -5.81 9.60 -1.79
N HIS A 35 -4.69 10.23 -2.15
CA HIS A 35 -3.39 9.57 -2.24
C HIS A 35 -2.86 9.12 -0.86
N ASP A 36 -3.14 9.86 0.21
CA ASP A 36 -2.76 9.46 1.58
C ASP A 36 -3.56 8.23 2.05
N LEU A 37 -4.84 8.15 1.70
CA LEU A 37 -5.68 6.98 1.95
C LEU A 37 -5.18 5.75 1.19
N ARG A 38 -4.79 5.94 -0.08
CA ARG A 38 -4.19 4.87 -0.90
C ARG A 38 -2.90 4.33 -0.28
N ARG A 39 -2.03 5.20 0.22
CA ARG A 39 -0.82 4.81 0.95
C ARG A 39 -1.14 4.07 2.25
N THR A 40 -2.17 4.53 2.96
CA THR A 40 -2.62 3.88 4.21
C THR A 40 -3.18 2.48 3.93
N CYS A 41 -3.99 2.32 2.89
CA CYS A 41 -4.51 1.03 2.43
C CYS A 41 -3.38 0.03 2.15
N ALA A 42 -2.37 0.43 1.37
CA ALA A 42 -1.20 -0.41 1.09
C ALA A 42 -0.55 -0.93 2.38
N ARG A 43 -0.28 -0.01 3.33
CA ARG A 43 0.37 -0.33 4.62
C ARG A 43 -0.48 -1.27 5.47
N LEU A 44 -1.79 -1.06 5.52
CA LEU A 44 -2.70 -1.91 6.28
C LEU A 44 -2.81 -3.30 5.67
N CYS A 45 -2.94 -3.42 4.35
CA CYS A 45 -2.94 -4.72 3.67
C CYS A 45 -1.67 -5.53 3.96
N HIS A 46 -0.51 -4.88 3.91
CA HIS A 46 0.76 -5.53 4.23
C HIS A 46 0.88 -5.88 5.72
N ALA A 47 0.46 -4.99 6.62
CA ALA A 47 0.47 -5.26 8.06
C ALA A 47 -0.42 -6.45 8.44
N SER A 48 -1.50 -6.68 7.69
CA SER A 48 -2.38 -7.86 7.82
C SER A 48 -1.81 -9.14 7.21
N GLY A 49 -0.57 -9.12 6.70
CA GLY A 49 0.07 -10.28 6.06
C GLY A 49 -0.23 -10.46 4.58
N GLY A 50 -0.72 -9.41 3.90
CA GLY A 50 -0.93 -9.45 2.46
C GLY A 50 0.38 -9.49 1.68
N GLU A 51 0.46 -10.42 0.73
CA GLU A 51 1.60 -10.54 -0.19
C GLU A 51 1.75 -9.30 -1.08
N LEU A 52 2.99 -8.92 -1.37
CA LEU A 52 3.31 -7.68 -2.10
C LEU A 52 2.70 -7.66 -3.51
N GLU A 53 2.68 -8.81 -4.19
CA GLU A 53 2.10 -8.99 -5.52
C GLU A 53 0.59 -8.81 -5.49
N GLN A 54 -0.08 -9.31 -4.45
CA GLN A 54 -1.53 -9.13 -4.28
C GLN A 54 -1.86 -7.67 -4.02
N ILE A 55 -1.05 -6.98 -3.20
CA ILE A 55 -1.20 -5.54 -2.96
C ILE A 55 -0.91 -4.75 -4.23
N GLN A 56 0.07 -5.17 -5.03
CA GLN A 56 0.36 -4.56 -6.33
C GLN A 56 -0.85 -4.67 -7.28
N PHE A 57 -1.47 -5.84 -7.37
CA PHE A 57 -2.67 -6.05 -8.19
C PHE A 57 -3.85 -5.20 -7.69
N LEU A 58 -4.12 -5.22 -6.39
CA LEU A 58 -5.18 -4.43 -5.76
C LEU A 58 -5.02 -2.94 -6.05
N LEU A 59 -3.79 -2.45 -6.00
CA LEU A 59 -3.44 -1.07 -6.27
C LEU A 59 -3.07 -0.83 -7.73
N GLY A 60 -3.24 -1.78 -8.66
CA GLY A 60 -2.89 -1.61 -10.08
C GLY A 60 -1.51 -0.96 -10.33
N HIS A 61 -0.52 -1.26 -9.49
CA HIS A 61 0.82 -0.71 -9.65
C HIS A 61 1.55 -1.41 -10.78
N VAL A 62 2.29 -0.63 -11.58
CA VAL A 62 3.07 -1.15 -12.72
C VAL A 62 4.17 -2.12 -12.28
N SER A 63 4.60 -2.03 -11.03
CA SER A 63 5.68 -2.86 -10.50
C SER A 63 5.60 -3.05 -8.99
N VAL A 64 6.17 -4.15 -8.50
CA VAL A 64 6.31 -4.44 -7.05
C VAL A 64 7.10 -3.34 -6.35
N GLN A 65 8.11 -2.77 -7.01
CA GLN A 65 8.93 -1.68 -6.46
C GLN A 65 8.09 -0.42 -6.14
N THR A 66 7.03 -0.16 -6.92
CA THR A 66 6.10 0.95 -6.63
C THR A 66 5.32 0.67 -5.34
N THR A 67 4.92 -0.58 -5.12
CA THR A 67 4.28 -1.03 -3.87
C THR A 67 5.24 -0.95 -2.68
N GLU A 68 6.49 -1.39 -2.82
CA GLU A 68 7.52 -1.29 -1.76
C GLU A 68 7.73 0.16 -1.30
N ARG A 69 7.77 1.11 -2.25
CA ARG A 69 7.88 2.55 -1.94
C ARG A 69 6.71 3.08 -1.12
N TYR A 70 5.49 2.59 -1.38
CA TYR A 70 4.29 2.98 -0.63
C TYR A 70 4.29 2.42 0.80
N LEU A 71 4.81 1.21 0.96
CA LEU A 71 4.96 0.55 2.26
C LEU A 71 6.09 1.16 3.09
N GLY A 72 7.09 1.76 2.45
CA GLY A 72 8.29 2.24 3.13
C GLY A 72 9.07 1.08 3.74
N CYS A 73 9.04 -0.10 3.09
CA CYS A 73 9.75 -1.30 3.52
C CYS A 73 11.25 -1.01 3.62
N LYS A 74 11.71 -0.63 4.82
CA LYS A 74 13.10 -0.84 5.20
C LYS A 74 13.24 -2.31 5.54
N GLN A 75 14.22 -3.00 4.95
CA GLN A 75 14.58 -4.37 5.33
C GLN A 75 14.60 -4.46 6.87
N ARG A 76 13.82 -5.38 7.44
CA ARG A 76 13.94 -5.72 8.86
C ARG A 76 15.18 -6.60 9.01
N ILE A 77 16.35 -5.98 9.19
CA ILE A 77 17.64 -6.67 9.36
C ILE A 77 17.62 -7.64 10.58
N ARG A 78 16.69 -7.46 11.52
CA ARG A 78 16.54 -8.31 12.72
C ARG A 78 15.75 -9.60 12.53
N SER A 79 15.05 -9.78 11.40
CA SER A 79 14.27 -10.99 11.13
C SER A 79 14.23 -11.16 9.62
N ALA A 80 15.33 -11.63 9.07
CA ALA A 80 15.41 -11.90 7.67
C ALA A 80 14.52 -13.12 7.35
N VAL A 81 13.89 -13.13 6.17
CA VAL A 81 12.97 -14.20 5.76
C VAL A 81 13.65 -15.57 5.72
N ASN A 82 14.98 -15.58 5.55
CA ASN A 82 15.80 -16.77 5.55
C ASN A 82 16.15 -17.32 6.95
N ASP A 83 15.91 -16.57 8.03
CA ASP A 83 16.18 -17.02 9.40
C ASP A 83 15.35 -18.26 9.79
N ARG A 84 14.29 -18.55 9.03
CA ARG A 84 13.42 -19.72 9.23
C ARG A 84 13.74 -20.92 8.32
N ILE A 85 14.77 -20.82 7.47
CA ILE A 85 15.09 -21.88 6.49
C ILE A 85 15.84 -23.05 7.14
N GLY A 86 16.28 -22.92 8.40
CA GLY A 86 16.83 -24.05 9.17
C GLY A 86 18.15 -24.59 8.60
N ILE A 87 18.92 -23.76 7.90
CA ILE A 87 20.26 -24.11 7.36
C ILE A 87 21.37 -23.85 8.39
N GLU A 88 21.02 -23.81 9.67
CA GLU A 88 22.01 -23.64 10.72
C GLU A 88 22.90 -24.90 10.76
N PRO A 89 24.23 -24.77 10.66
CA PRO A 89 25.12 -25.92 10.80
C PRO A 89 24.94 -26.51 12.20
N ASN A 90 24.75 -27.82 12.28
CA ASN A 90 24.69 -28.54 13.55
C ASN A 90 26.02 -28.33 14.31
N PRO A 91 26.01 -28.03 15.62
CA PRO A 91 27.23 -27.85 16.41
C PRO A 91 28.08 -29.13 16.48
#